data_AF-A0A9P6XNF9-F1
#
_entry.id   AF-A0A9P6XNF9-F1
#
_cell.length_a   1.000
_cell.length_b   1.000
_cell.length_c   1.000
_cell.angle_alpha   90.00
_cell.angle_beta   90.00
_cell.angle_gamma   90.00
#
_symmetry.space_group_name_H-M   'P 1'
#
loop_
_entity.id
_entity.type
_entity.pdbx_description
1 polymer ?
#
loop_
_entity_poly.entity_id
_entity_poly.type
_entity_poly.pdbx_seq_one_letter_code
_entity_poly.pdbx_strand_id
1 'polypeptide(L)'
;MGHGGQAKNPTHQQKKLELESIREFRDRFGIPIPDDQLADLPYFKPADDSPEMKNLHERRAELGGYLPRRRARAHRRRPRDLDHPSLCAHPEPGAA
;
A
#
# COMPACT_ATOMS: atom_id res chain seq x y z
N MET A 1 -13.09 -13.70 19.62
CA MET A 1 -12.66 -12.28 19.47
C MET A 1 -11.25 -12.20 20.05
N GLY A 2 -10.25 -11.68 19.31
CA GLY A 2 -8.83 -11.76 19.71
C GLY A 2 -8.47 -10.77 20.82
N HIS A 3 -7.63 -11.21 21.78
CA HIS A 3 -7.34 -10.50 23.03
C HIS A 3 -6.51 -9.22 22.80
N GLY A 4 -5.53 -9.26 21.88
CA GLY A 4 -4.55 -8.19 21.63
C GLY A 4 -4.98 -7.02 20.72
N GLY A 5 -6.29 -6.74 20.57
CA GLY A 5 -6.76 -5.66 19.70
C GLY A 5 -7.09 -6.06 18.26
N GLN A 6 -7.06 -7.36 17.93
CA GLN A 6 -7.64 -7.85 16.68
C GLN A 6 -9.12 -7.45 16.61
N ALA A 7 -9.48 -6.67 15.59
CA ALA A 7 -10.80 -6.04 15.39
C ALA A 7 -11.16 -4.89 16.36
N LYS A 8 -10.20 -4.35 17.12
CA LYS A 8 -10.36 -3.08 17.82
C LYS A 8 -9.59 -2.00 17.03
N ASN A 9 -10.12 -0.78 16.96
CA ASN A 9 -9.40 0.42 16.48
C ASN A 9 -8.89 1.27 17.67
N PRO A 10 -8.08 0.73 18.61
CA PRO A 10 -7.59 1.53 19.72
C PRO A 10 -6.50 2.46 19.17
N THR A 11 -6.82 3.74 19.06
CA THR A 11 -5.80 4.74 18.76
C THR A 11 -5.07 5.08 20.06
N HIS A 12 -3.74 5.17 19.98
CA HIS A 12 -2.83 5.74 20.99
C HIS A 12 -2.61 5.03 22.35
N GLN A 13 -3.41 4.03 22.75
CA GLN A 13 -3.25 3.38 24.09
C GLN A 13 -2.48 2.05 24.11
N GLN A 14 -2.26 1.40 22.96
CA GLN A 14 -1.48 0.15 22.87
C GLN A 14 0.01 0.43 22.57
N LYS A 15 0.69 1.20 23.43
CA LYS A 15 2.13 1.45 23.27
C LYS A 15 3.00 0.23 23.55
N LYS A 16 2.45 -0.77 24.23
CA LYS A 16 3.10 -2.04 24.56
C LYS A 16 2.17 -3.16 24.15
N LEU A 17 2.60 -3.97 23.18
CA LEU A 17 1.99 -5.27 22.92
C LEU A 17 2.57 -6.23 23.95
N GLU A 18 1.71 -6.88 24.73
CA GLU A 18 2.15 -7.92 25.66
C GLU A 18 2.71 -9.11 24.86
N LEU A 19 3.83 -9.68 25.32
CA LEU A 19 4.47 -10.83 24.66
C LEU A 19 3.52 -12.02 24.51
N GLU A 20 2.62 -12.20 25.48
CA GLU A 20 1.56 -13.22 25.42
C GLU A 20 0.61 -13.00 24.23
N SER A 21 0.22 -11.74 23.96
CA SER A 21 -0.61 -11.42 22.79
C SER A 21 0.11 -11.66 21.46
N ILE A 22 1.44 -11.46 21.42
CA ILE A 22 2.26 -11.75 20.23
C ILE A 22 2.37 -13.28 20.03
N ARG A 23 2.53 -14.04 21.12
CA ARG A 23 2.55 -15.52 21.08
C ARG A 23 1.22 -16.08 20.59
N GLU A 24 0.10 -15.61 21.14
CA GLU A 24 -1.24 -15.98 20.67
C GLU A 24 -1.43 -15.65 19.18
N PHE A 25 -0.91 -14.51 18.72
CA PHE A 25 -0.97 -14.13 17.31
C PHE A 25 -0.18 -15.11 16.43
N ARG A 26 1.06 -15.41 16.80
CA ARG A 26 1.90 -16.39 16.08
C ARG A 26 1.20 -17.73 15.97
N ASP A 27 0.72 -18.25 17.09
CA ASP A 27 0.11 -19.59 17.17
C ASP A 27 -1.19 -19.64 16.36
N ARG A 28 -2.00 -18.56 16.39
CA ARG A 28 -3.24 -18.45 15.62
C ARG A 28 -3.01 -18.47 14.10
N PHE A 29 -1.93 -17.85 13.63
CA PHE A 29 -1.62 -17.75 12.20
C PHE A 29 -0.58 -18.80 11.74
N GLY A 30 -0.13 -19.69 12.63
CA GLY A 30 0.83 -20.74 12.32
C GLY A 30 2.18 -20.21 11.81
N ILE A 31 2.63 -19.06 12.33
CA ILE A 31 3.87 -18.42 11.86
C ILE A 31 5.08 -19.14 12.47
N PRO A 32 6.02 -19.68 11.68
CA PRO A 32 7.14 -20.48 12.18
C PRO A 32 8.28 -19.61 12.73
N ILE A 33 8.01 -18.80 13.75
CA ILE A 33 9.00 -18.00 14.50
C ILE A 33 9.19 -18.63 15.90
N PRO A 34 10.43 -18.94 16.31
CA PRO A 34 10.67 -19.53 17.62
C PRO A 34 10.43 -18.51 18.76
N ASP A 35 10.10 -19.01 19.95
CA ASP A 35 9.71 -18.19 21.12
C ASP A 35 10.82 -17.22 21.58
N ASP A 36 12.08 -17.61 21.44
CA ASP A 36 13.28 -16.85 21.82
C ASP A 36 13.46 -15.58 20.98
N GLN A 37 13.01 -15.61 19.72
CA GLN A 37 13.09 -14.48 18.80
C GLN A 37 11.84 -13.58 18.84
N LEU A 38 10.81 -13.97 19.60
CA LEU A 38 9.53 -13.26 19.59
C LEU A 38 9.63 -11.84 20.22
N ALA A 39 10.59 -11.63 21.11
CA ALA A 39 10.86 -10.34 21.73
C ALA A 39 11.43 -9.29 20.75
N ASP A 40 12.16 -9.75 19.73
CA ASP A 40 12.80 -8.88 18.73
C ASP A 40 11.85 -8.50 17.58
N LEU A 41 10.63 -9.06 17.57
CA LEU A 41 9.60 -8.83 16.56
C LEU A 41 10.11 -8.98 15.11
N PRO A 42 10.70 -10.15 14.75
CA PRO A 42 11.29 -10.35 13.44
C PRO A 42 10.23 -10.35 12.34
N TYR A 43 10.58 -9.78 11.18
CA TYR A 43 9.77 -9.92 9.98
C TYR A 43 9.90 -11.34 9.42
N PHE A 44 8.77 -12.04 9.32
CA PHE A 44 8.72 -13.33 8.63
C PHE A 44 8.37 -13.13 7.15
N LYS A 45 9.27 -13.60 6.27
CA LYS A 45 9.02 -13.75 4.84
C LYS A 45 9.05 -15.26 4.53
N PRO A 46 7.98 -15.84 3.97
CA PRO A 46 8.02 -17.23 3.50
C PRO A 46 9.12 -17.42 2.43
N ALA A 47 9.57 -18.66 2.27
CA ALA A 47 10.58 -18.99 1.26
C ALA A 47 10.03 -18.75 -0.16
N ASP A 48 10.88 -18.33 -1.09
CA ASP A 48 10.45 -17.96 -2.44
C ASP A 48 9.86 -19.14 -3.24
N ASP A 49 10.22 -20.37 -2.86
CA ASP A 49 9.72 -21.63 -3.43
C ASP A 49 8.44 -22.17 -2.75
N SER A 50 7.99 -21.52 -1.67
CA SER A 50 6.79 -21.91 -0.94
C SER A 50 5.53 -21.79 -1.81
N PRO A 51 4.52 -22.65 -1.60
CA PRO A 51 3.28 -22.59 -2.38
C PRO A 51 2.56 -21.24 -2.20
N GLU A 52 2.68 -20.60 -1.03
CA GLU A 52 2.10 -19.29 -0.74
C GLU A 52 2.73 -18.19 -1.59
N MET A 53 4.06 -18.18 -1.71
CA MET A 53 4.79 -17.17 -2.50
C MET A 53 4.53 -17.35 -4.00
N LYS A 54 4.53 -18.59 -4.49
CA LYS A 54 4.17 -18.88 -5.89
C LYS A 54 2.77 -18.38 -6.21
N ASN A 55 1.78 -18.71 -5.38
CA ASN A 55 0.41 -18.26 -5.59
C ASN A 55 0.29 -16.73 -5.55
N LEU A 56 0.95 -16.08 -4.59
CA LEU A 56 0.96 -14.63 -4.47
C LEU A 56 1.50 -13.97 -5.75
N HIS A 57 2.61 -14.48 -6.27
CA HIS A 57 3.24 -13.95 -7.49
C HIS A 57 2.38 -14.20 -8.73
N GLU A 58 1.80 -15.39 -8.87
CA GLU A 58 0.88 -15.76 -9.97
C GLU A 58 -0.34 -14.84 -10.01
N ARG A 59 -1.04 -14.67 -8.88
CA ARG A 59 -2.21 -13.78 -8.79
C ARG A 59 -1.88 -12.34 -9.09
N ARG A 60 -0.70 -11.87 -8.65
CA ARG A 60 -0.23 -10.52 -8.99
C ARG A 60 0.06 -10.38 -10.49
N ALA A 61 0.64 -11.40 -11.13
CA ALA A 61 0.87 -11.39 -12.56
C ALA A 61 -0.45 -11.35 -13.34
N GLU A 62 -1.44 -12.17 -12.96
CA GLU A 62 -2.78 -12.18 -13.55
C GLU A 62 -3.49 -10.81 -13.43
N LEU A 63 -3.33 -10.13 -12.31
CA LEU A 63 -3.97 -8.83 -12.02
C LEU A 63 -3.22 -7.61 -12.58
N GLY A 64 -2.25 -7.80 -13.49
CA GLY A 64 -1.52 -6.71 -14.14
C GLY A 64 -0.31 -6.18 -13.35
N GLY A 65 0.17 -6.95 -12.38
CA GLY A 65 1.40 -6.71 -11.62
C GLY A 65 1.20 -6.18 -10.20
N TYR A 66 2.27 -5.64 -9.62
CA TYR A 66 2.29 -5.14 -8.25
C TYR A 66 1.76 -3.71 -8.12
N LEU A 67 0.98 -3.49 -7.07
CA LEU A 67 0.48 -2.19 -6.63
C LEU A 67 0.70 -2.01 -5.13
N PRO A 68 0.92 -0.77 -4.64
CA PRO A 68 0.89 0.49 -5.40
C PRO A 68 2.15 0.73 -6.24
N ARG A 69 2.00 1.31 -7.43
CA ARG A 69 3.11 1.69 -8.32
C ARG A 69 3.01 3.16 -8.70
N ARG A 70 4.09 3.92 -8.47
CA ARG A 70 4.18 5.33 -8.87
C ARG A 70 5.04 5.47 -10.13
N ARG A 71 4.56 6.21 -11.13
CA ARG A 71 5.34 6.62 -12.31
C ARG A 71 5.86 8.03 -12.11
N ALA A 72 7.19 8.21 -12.13
CA ALA A 72 7.80 9.53 -11.91
C ALA A 72 7.57 10.50 -13.07
N ARG A 73 7.48 9.97 -14.30
CA ARG A 73 7.24 10.74 -15.52
C ARG A 73 5.97 10.23 -16.19
N ALA A 74 5.14 11.16 -16.65
CA ALA A 74 4.00 10.87 -17.50
C ALA A 74 4.37 11.13 -18.97
N HIS A 75 3.55 10.63 -19.90
CA HIS A 75 3.67 10.98 -21.30
C HIS A 75 3.60 12.50 -21.45
N ARG A 76 4.61 13.10 -22.11
CA ARG A 76 4.67 14.54 -22.36
C ARG A 76 3.52 14.92 -23.29
N ARG A 77 2.48 15.57 -22.77
CA ARG A 77 1.46 16.20 -23.61
C ARG A 77 2.10 17.40 -24.30
N ARG A 78 1.93 17.49 -25.62
CA ARG A 78 2.25 18.73 -26.34
C ARG A 78 1.24 19.80 -25.88
N PRO A 79 1.66 21.04 -25.64
CA PRO A 79 0.74 22.15 -25.44
C PRO A 79 -0.25 22.17 -26.61
N ARG A 80 -1.52 22.45 -26.34
CA ARG A 80 -2.46 22.80 -27.41
C ARG A 80 -1.99 24.15 -27.93
N ASP A 81 -1.82 24.27 -29.25
CA ASP A 81 -1.34 25.49 -29.89
C ASP A 81 -2.24 26.66 -29.44
N LEU A 82 -1.64 27.64 -28.78
CA LEU A 82 -2.33 28.85 -28.30
C LEU A 82 -2.66 29.80 -29.45
N ASP A 83 -2.22 29.49 -30.67
CA ASP A 83 -2.44 30.29 -31.88
C ASP A 83 -3.80 30.00 -32.55
N HIS A 84 -4.75 29.36 -31.85
CA HIS A 84 -6.10 29.21 -32.38
C HIS A 84 -6.91 30.49 -32.13
N PRO A 85 -7.35 31.21 -33.17
CA PRO A 85 -7.90 32.58 -33.08
C PRO A 85 -9.23 32.69 -32.31
N SER A 86 -9.77 31.59 -31.82
CA SER A 86 -11.08 31.52 -31.15
C SER A 86 -11.09 32.03 -29.71
N LEU A 87 -9.93 32.31 -29.07
CA LEU A 87 -9.86 32.60 -27.63
C LEU A 87 -9.48 34.05 -27.27
N CYS A 88 -9.18 34.90 -28.25
CA CYS A 88 -8.84 36.32 -28.03
C CYS A 88 -9.85 37.23 -28.74
N ALA A 89 -11.13 37.16 -28.38
CA ALA A 89 -12.08 38.21 -28.69
C ALA A 89 -12.48 38.89 -27.38
N HIS A 90 -11.66 39.86 -26.95
CA HIS A 90 -12.14 40.87 -26.00
C HIS A 90 -12.98 41.87 -26.80
N PRO A 91 -14.18 42.26 -26.35
CA PRO A 91 -14.88 43.37 -26.98
C PRO A 91 -14.10 44.67 -26.72
N GLU A 92 -13.66 45.33 -27.80
CA GLU A 92 -13.04 46.66 -27.77
C GLU A 92 -13.99 47.67 -27.10
N PRO A 93 -13.53 48.47 -26.12
CA PRO A 93 -14.37 49.49 -25.50
C PRO A 93 -14.39 50.75 -26.36
N GLY A 94 -15.55 51.08 -26.89
CA GLY A 94 -15.91 52.44 -27.31
C GLY A 94 -15.41 52.88 -28.69
N ALA A 95 -16.28 52.75 -29.69
CA ALA A 95 -16.35 53.70 -30.78
C ALA A 95 -17.58 54.60 -30.55
N ALA A 96 -17.35 55.91 -30.59
CA ALA A 96 -18.32 56.98 -30.39
C ALA A 96 -19.50 56.94 -31.38
#